data_AF-A0A359KIG5-F1
#
_entry.id   AF-A0A359KIG5-F1
#
_cell.length_a   1.000
_cell.length_b   1.000
_cell.length_c   1.000
_cell.angle_alpha   90.00
_cell.angle_beta   90.00
_cell.angle_gamma   90.00
#
_symmetry.space_group_name_H-M   'P 1'
#
loop_
_entity.id
_entity.type
_entity.pdbx_description
1 polymer ?
#
loop_
_entity_poly.entity_id
_entity_poly.type
_entity_poly.pdbx_seq_one_letter_code
_entity_poly.pdbx_strand_id
1 'polypeptide(L)'
;GAKAGMIYTDWPMMNGALFPPVEWGQGALTFLHDQGLVQLNHRIGAYVLLFAGTFYAVQALRGRLGEGLGASALVLAGALWLQAGLGVLTLIHAVPVTLGVLHQAVAALVLATATVNLWLVRRSRPRMFVSGLR
;
A
#
# COMPACT_ATOMS: atom_id res chain seq x y z
N GLY A 1 0.48 15.83 -10.33
CA GLY A 1 0.45 14.43 -10.77
C GLY A 1 0.58 14.38 -12.28
N ALA A 2 1.36 13.45 -12.83
CA ALA A 2 1.65 13.33 -14.27
C ALA A 2 0.42 12.96 -15.14
N LYS A 3 -0.81 13.07 -14.61
CA LYS A 3 -2.08 12.63 -15.23
C LYS A 3 -2.11 11.16 -15.70
N ALA A 4 -1.12 10.36 -15.31
CA ALA A 4 -0.97 8.96 -15.71
C ALA A 4 -2.16 8.05 -15.36
N GLY A 5 -2.90 8.38 -14.29
CA GLY A 5 -4.11 7.64 -13.89
C GLY A 5 -5.29 7.76 -14.87
N MET A 6 -5.20 8.59 -15.91
CA MET A 6 -6.27 8.80 -16.90
C MET A 6 -6.06 8.01 -18.20
N ILE A 7 -4.95 7.27 -18.34
CA ILE A 7 -4.58 6.61 -19.60
C ILE A 7 -5.21 5.23 -19.69
N TYR A 8 -4.89 4.37 -18.72
CA TYR A 8 -5.41 3.02 -18.65
C TYR A 8 -6.28 2.88 -17.41
N THR A 9 -7.60 3.11 -17.56
CA THR A 9 -8.57 3.13 -16.46
C THR A 9 -9.13 1.75 -16.13
N ASP A 10 -8.74 0.70 -16.84
CA ASP A 10 -9.04 -0.68 -16.48
C ASP A 10 -8.07 -1.21 -15.40
N TRP A 11 -8.52 -2.25 -14.71
CA TRP A 11 -7.74 -2.97 -13.71
C TRP A 11 -8.17 -4.45 -13.71
N PRO A 12 -7.24 -5.43 -13.59
CA PRO A 12 -5.79 -5.27 -13.44
C PRO A 12 -5.04 -5.03 -14.75
N MET A 13 -5.73 -5.12 -15.88
CA MET A 13 -5.19 -4.88 -17.23
C MET A 13 -4.95 -3.39 -17.49
N MET A 14 -4.24 -3.09 -18.58
CA MET A 14 -3.92 -1.77 -19.10
C MET A 14 -4.33 -1.72 -20.58
N ASN A 15 -5.58 -1.33 -20.82
CA ASN A 15 -6.31 -1.44 -22.09
C ASN A 15 -6.26 -2.86 -22.69
N GLY A 16 -6.58 -3.86 -21.87
CA GLY A 16 -6.63 -5.27 -22.28
C GLY A 16 -5.28 -6.00 -22.33
N ALA A 17 -4.16 -5.31 -22.05
CA ALA A 17 -2.83 -5.90 -21.93
C ALA A 17 -2.34 -5.89 -20.47
N LEU A 18 -1.45 -6.79 -20.08
CA LEU A 18 -0.83 -6.75 -18.74
C LEU A 18 0.19 -5.62 -18.58
N PHE A 19 0.81 -5.21 -19.68
CA PHE A 19 1.83 -4.16 -19.74
C PHE A 19 1.37 -3.07 -20.72
N PRO A 20 1.68 -1.80 -20.43
CA PRO A 20 1.39 -0.73 -21.38
C PRO A 20 2.29 -0.88 -22.62
N PRO A 21 1.82 -0.48 -23.82
CA PRO A 21 2.73 -0.18 -24.92
C PRO A 21 3.67 0.96 -24.53
N VAL A 22 4.96 0.82 -24.83
CA VAL A 22 6.00 1.78 -24.44
C VAL A 22 6.91 2.08 -25.63
N GLU A 23 7.12 3.38 -25.88
CA GLU A 23 8.10 3.87 -26.83
C GLU A 23 9.44 4.16 -26.13
N TRP A 24 10.45 3.34 -26.41
CA TRP A 24 11.76 3.36 -25.73
C TRP A 24 12.71 4.45 -26.24
N GLY A 25 12.20 5.50 -26.89
CA GLY A 25 13.00 6.54 -27.55
C GLY A 25 13.93 7.33 -26.62
N GLN A 26 13.69 7.35 -25.30
CA GLN A 26 14.57 7.98 -24.30
C GLN A 26 15.40 6.96 -23.49
N GLY A 27 15.45 5.69 -23.93
CA GLY A 27 16.13 4.62 -23.22
C GLY A 27 15.59 4.40 -21.81
N ALA A 28 16.48 4.25 -20.82
CA ALA A 28 16.09 3.95 -19.45
C ALA A 28 15.24 5.07 -18.78
N LEU A 29 15.35 6.32 -19.23
CA LEU A 29 14.56 7.43 -18.69
C LEU A 29 13.06 7.28 -18.95
N THR A 30 12.68 6.51 -19.98
CA THR A 30 11.28 6.18 -20.28
C THR A 30 10.58 5.52 -19.10
N PHE A 31 11.26 4.71 -18.28
CA PHE A 31 10.68 4.08 -17.08
C PHE A 31 10.09 5.06 -16.06
N LEU A 32 10.64 6.27 -16.00
CA LEU A 32 10.25 7.29 -15.01
C LEU A 32 9.26 8.31 -15.56
N HIS A 33 9.22 8.48 -16.89
CA HIS A 33 8.48 9.57 -17.53
C HIS A 33 7.33 9.09 -18.41
N ASP A 34 7.40 7.86 -18.94
CA ASP A 34 6.29 7.27 -19.66
C ASP A 34 5.12 7.04 -18.70
N GLN A 35 3.97 7.61 -19.05
CA GLN A 35 2.83 7.62 -18.14
C GLN A 35 2.26 6.22 -17.93
N GLY A 36 2.34 5.34 -18.93
CA GLY A 36 1.98 3.93 -18.81
C GLY A 36 2.90 3.22 -17.82
N LEU A 37 4.22 3.36 -17.96
CA LEU A 37 5.17 2.77 -17.02
C LEU A 37 5.07 3.34 -15.61
N VAL A 38 4.85 4.64 -15.45
CA VAL A 38 4.58 5.25 -14.13
C VAL A 38 3.34 4.61 -13.49
N GLN A 39 2.29 4.38 -14.27
CA GLN A 39 1.08 3.74 -13.78
C GLN A 39 1.31 2.26 -13.42
N LEU A 40 2.03 1.52 -14.27
CA LEU A 40 2.42 0.13 -13.99
C LEU A 40 3.26 0.03 -12.70
N ASN A 41 4.29 0.88 -12.57
CA ASN A 41 5.15 0.94 -11.39
C ASN A 41 4.34 1.24 -10.12
N HIS A 42 3.35 2.14 -10.21
CA HIS A 42 2.44 2.41 -9.10
C HIS A 42 1.60 1.18 -8.71
N ARG A 43 1.06 0.43 -9.68
CA ARG A 43 0.32 -0.82 -9.44
C ARG A 43 1.19 -1.87 -8.75
N ILE A 44 2.42 -2.07 -9.25
CA ILE A 44 3.39 -3.00 -8.66
C ILE A 44 3.70 -2.59 -7.21
N GLY A 45 3.98 -1.31 -6.96
CA GLY A 45 4.21 -0.80 -5.62
C GLY A 45 3.04 -1.05 -4.67
N ALA A 46 1.80 -0.84 -5.14
CA ALA A 46 0.59 -1.13 -4.36
C ALA A 46 0.48 -2.62 -4.00
N TYR A 47 0.74 -3.53 -4.95
CA TYR A 47 0.71 -4.97 -4.69
C TYR A 47 1.80 -5.41 -3.70
N VAL A 48 3.01 -4.89 -3.84
CA VAL A 48 4.12 -5.16 -2.90
C VAL A 48 3.76 -4.71 -1.49
N LEU A 49 3.21 -3.50 -1.35
CA LEU A 49 2.79 -2.97 -0.05
C LEU A 49 1.64 -3.77 0.57
N LEU A 50 0.64 -4.17 -0.21
CA LEU A 50 -0.46 -5.02 0.25
C LEU A 50 0.04 -6.37 0.74
N PHE A 51 0.89 -7.04 -0.06
CA PHE A 51 1.46 -8.33 0.30
C PHE A 51 2.32 -8.22 1.55
N ALA A 52 3.29 -7.29 1.57
CA ALA A 52 4.20 -7.12 2.69
C ALA A 52 3.46 -6.72 3.97
N GLY A 53 2.49 -5.80 3.89
CA GLY A 53 1.69 -5.36 5.04
C GLY A 53 0.80 -6.48 5.60
N THR A 54 0.17 -7.27 4.72
CA THR A 54 -0.65 -8.41 5.14
C THR A 54 0.21 -9.50 5.76
N PHE A 55 1.34 -9.84 5.11
CA PHE A 55 2.29 -10.82 5.65
C PHE A 55 2.83 -10.37 7.01
N TYR A 56 3.22 -9.10 7.15
CA TYR A 56 3.64 -8.51 8.41
C TYR A 56 2.58 -8.65 9.49
N ALA A 57 1.32 -8.31 9.22
CA ALA A 57 0.24 -8.44 10.18
C ALA A 57 0.03 -9.90 10.63
N VAL A 58 0.08 -10.87 9.71
CA VAL A 58 0.01 -12.30 10.06
C VAL A 58 1.16 -12.71 10.98
N GLN A 59 2.38 -12.29 10.67
CA GLN A 59 3.55 -12.58 11.50
C GLN A 59 3.46 -11.90 12.87
N ALA A 60 2.94 -10.67 12.92
CA ALA A 60 2.76 -9.92 14.16
C ALA A 60 1.71 -10.55 15.09
N LEU A 61 0.67 -11.16 14.52
CA LEU A 61 -0.34 -11.91 15.29
C LEU A 61 0.16 -13.27 15.77
N ARG A 62 1.01 -13.93 14.97
CA ARG A 62 1.64 -15.22 15.34
C ARG A 62 2.76 -15.04 16.36
N GLY A 63 3.49 -13.93 16.28
CA GLY A 63 4.50 -13.56 17.25
C GLY A 63 3.86 -13.26 18.60
N ARG A 64 4.44 -13.74 19.70
CA ARG A 64 4.05 -13.37 21.07
C ARG A 64 4.49 -11.94 21.41
N LEU A 65 4.08 -11.00 20.57
CA LEU A 65 4.45 -9.60 20.66
C LEU A 65 3.83 -8.93 21.90
N GLY A 66 4.42 -7.80 22.32
CA GLY A 66 3.90 -6.97 23.40
C GLY A 66 2.42 -6.62 23.21
N GLU A 67 1.72 -6.29 24.30
CA GLU A 67 0.31 -5.87 24.23
C GLU A 67 0.11 -4.72 23.23
N GLY A 68 -0.97 -4.81 22.43
CA GLY A 68 -1.32 -3.80 21.42
C GLY A 68 -0.59 -3.91 20.08
N LEU A 69 0.55 -4.60 19.98
CA LEU A 69 1.34 -4.60 18.73
C LEU A 69 0.66 -5.37 17.59
N GLY A 70 0.06 -6.53 17.88
CA GLY A 70 -0.72 -7.28 16.89
C GLY A 70 -1.95 -6.51 16.37
N ALA A 71 -2.66 -5.83 17.27
CA ALA A 71 -3.80 -4.98 16.89
C ALA A 71 -3.36 -3.79 16.03
N SER A 72 -2.26 -3.14 16.38
CA SER A 72 -1.69 -2.06 15.56
C SER A 72 -1.28 -2.53 14.16
N ALA A 73 -0.71 -3.73 14.04
CA ALA A 73 -0.36 -4.31 12.74
C ALA A 73 -1.61 -4.61 11.88
N LEU A 74 -2.69 -5.08 12.50
CA LEU A 74 -3.99 -5.27 11.83
C LEU A 74 -4.59 -3.94 11.34
N VAL A 75 -4.52 -2.88 12.14
CA VAL A 75 -4.99 -1.54 11.72
C VAL A 75 -4.22 -1.04 10.50
N LEU A 76 -2.89 -1.20 10.49
CA LEU A 76 -2.06 -0.84 9.34
C LEU A 76 -2.44 -1.66 8.09
N ALA A 77 -2.61 -2.97 8.23
CA ALA A 77 -3.03 -3.82 7.12
C ALA A 77 -4.42 -3.43 6.59
N GLY A 78 -5.39 -3.16 7.47
CA GLY A 78 -6.71 -2.69 7.10
C GLY A 78 -6.67 -1.36 6.34
N ALA A 79 -5.83 -0.41 6.79
CA ALA A 79 -5.63 0.87 6.09
C ALA A 79 -5.02 0.67 4.70
N LEU A 80 -4.07 -0.27 4.53
CA LEU A 80 -3.49 -0.61 3.22
C LEU A 80 -4.54 -1.20 2.26
N TRP A 81 -5.42 -2.08 2.75
CA TRP A 81 -6.51 -2.63 1.94
C TRP A 81 -7.53 -1.57 1.53
N LEU A 82 -7.91 -0.68 2.45
CA LEU A 82 -8.77 0.45 2.15
C LEU A 82 -8.13 1.39 1.12
N GLN A 83 -6.84 1.70 1.29
CA GLN A 83 -6.06 2.50 0.35
C GLN A 83 -6.07 1.91 -1.05
N ALA A 84 -5.77 0.61 -1.17
CA ALA A 84 -5.73 -0.07 -2.47
C ALA A 84 -7.12 -0.13 -3.13
N GLY A 85 -8.17 -0.43 -2.36
CA GLY A 85 -9.55 -0.43 -2.85
C GLY A 85 -9.95 0.95 -3.38
N LEU A 86 -9.69 2.02 -2.62
CA LEU A 86 -9.93 3.40 -3.07
C LEU A 86 -9.07 3.78 -4.28
N GLY A 87 -7.85 3.26 -4.38
CA GLY A 87 -6.96 3.48 -5.52
C GLY A 87 -7.52 2.90 -6.80
N VAL A 88 -8.02 1.66 -6.74
CA VAL A 88 -8.72 1.00 -7.85
C VAL A 88 -10.00 1.75 -8.21
N LEU A 89 -10.82 2.16 -7.23
CA LEU A 89 -12.03 2.94 -7.49
C LEU A 89 -11.72 4.29 -8.16
N THR A 90 -10.70 5.01 -7.66
CA THR A 90 -10.21 6.25 -8.26
C THR A 90 -9.80 6.01 -9.71
N LEU A 91 -9.10 4.92 -9.98
CA LEU A 91 -8.62 4.58 -11.31
C LEU A 91 -9.76 4.29 -12.30
N ILE A 92 -10.66 3.37 -11.96
CA ILE A 92 -11.73 2.93 -12.87
C ILE A 92 -12.75 4.01 -13.18
N HIS A 93 -12.85 5.03 -12.34
CA HIS A 93 -13.70 6.21 -12.57
C HIS A 93 -12.94 7.39 -13.21
N ALA A 94 -11.74 7.17 -13.76
CA ALA A 94 -10.92 8.20 -14.41
C ALA A 94 -10.54 9.37 -13.48
N VAL A 95 -10.14 9.05 -12.24
CA VAL A 95 -9.57 9.98 -11.26
C VAL A 95 -10.50 11.18 -10.95
N PRO A 96 -11.76 10.96 -10.55
CA PRO A 96 -12.63 12.06 -10.15
C PRO A 96 -12.07 12.70 -8.88
N VAL A 97 -12.12 14.03 -8.80
CA VAL A 97 -11.45 14.82 -7.72
C VAL A 97 -11.81 14.29 -6.34
N THR A 98 -13.08 13.98 -6.08
CA THR A 98 -13.54 13.45 -4.79
C THR A 98 -12.85 12.13 -4.42
N LEU A 99 -12.80 11.15 -5.32
CA LEU A 99 -12.11 9.87 -5.04
C LEU A 99 -10.60 10.08 -4.93
N GLY A 100 -10.03 10.96 -5.75
CA GLY A 100 -8.62 11.35 -5.66
C GLY A 100 -8.27 11.91 -4.29
N VAL A 101 -9.07 12.84 -3.76
CA VAL A 101 -8.87 13.43 -2.42
C VAL A 101 -9.03 12.38 -1.33
N LEU A 102 -10.06 11.53 -1.40
CA LEU A 102 -10.27 10.44 -0.44
C LEU A 102 -9.09 9.46 -0.42
N HIS A 103 -8.57 9.09 -1.59
CA HIS A 103 -7.40 8.23 -1.71
C HIS A 103 -6.14 8.87 -1.12
N GLN A 104 -5.95 10.18 -1.27
CA GLN A 104 -4.83 10.89 -0.63
C GLN A 104 -5.00 10.99 0.89
N ALA A 105 -6.23 11.21 1.37
CA ALA A 105 -6.52 11.26 2.80
C ALA A 105 -6.24 9.91 3.47
N VAL A 106 -6.66 8.80 2.86
CA VAL A 106 -6.35 7.45 3.37
C VAL A 106 -4.85 7.16 3.26
N ALA A 107 -4.14 7.68 2.26
CA ALA A 107 -2.68 7.54 2.17
C ALA A 107 -1.99 8.16 3.39
N ALA A 108 -2.46 9.33 3.83
CA ALA A 108 -1.97 9.97 5.05
C ALA A 108 -2.28 9.13 6.31
N LEU A 109 -3.44 8.48 6.37
CA LEU A 109 -3.78 7.55 7.46
C LEU A 109 -2.89 6.29 7.45
N VAL A 110 -2.56 5.73 6.28
CA VAL A 110 -1.60 4.64 6.15
C VAL A 110 -0.24 5.07 6.72
N LEU A 111 0.24 6.26 6.37
CA LEU A 111 1.50 6.77 6.89
C LEU A 111 1.46 6.97 8.42
N ALA A 112 0.37 7.52 8.95
CA ALA A 112 0.19 7.74 10.38
C ALA A 112 0.17 6.41 11.16
N THR A 113 -0.62 5.43 10.69
CA THR A 113 -0.72 4.11 11.32
C THR A 113 0.60 3.33 11.22
N ALA A 114 1.33 3.43 10.11
CA ALA A 114 2.67 2.85 9.97
C ALA A 114 3.66 3.47 10.96
N THR A 115 3.63 4.79 11.14
CA THR A 115 4.49 5.52 12.08
C THR A 115 4.20 5.11 13.52
N VAL A 116 2.92 5.05 13.91
CA VAL A 116 2.51 4.58 15.25
C VAL A 116 2.90 3.13 15.47
N ASN A 117 2.69 2.26 14.47
CA ASN A 117 3.09 0.87 14.55
C ASN A 117 4.61 0.72 14.76
N LEU A 118 5.43 1.43 13.98
CA LEU A 118 6.88 1.45 14.13
C LEU A 118 7.30 1.94 15.53
N TRP A 119 6.66 2.99 16.03
CA TRP A 119 6.91 3.51 17.38
C TRP A 119 6.60 2.46 18.46
N LEU A 120 5.47 1.74 18.34
CA LEU A 120 5.12 0.64 19.24
C LEU A 120 6.13 -0.50 19.16
N VAL A 121 6.54 -0.91 17.96
CA VAL A 121 7.57 -1.94 17.75
C VAL A 121 8.85 -1.55 18.48
N ARG A 122 9.34 -0.32 18.28
CA ARG A 122 10.58 0.17 18.89
C ARG A 122 10.53 0.30 20.42
N ARG A 123 9.33 0.45 21.00
CA ARG A 123 9.14 0.54 22.46
C ARG A 123 8.71 -0.76 23.11
N SER A 124 8.30 -1.75 22.32
CA SER A 124 7.92 -3.04 22.85
C SER A 124 9.15 -3.72 23.48
N ARG A 125 9.04 -4.03 24.78
CA ARG A 125 9.91 -5.04 25.40
C ARG A 125 9.29 -6.41 25.11
N PRO A 126 10.10 -7.46 24.85
CA PRO A 126 9.58 -8.82 24.78
C PRO A 126 8.77 -9.11 26.04
N ARG A 127 7.61 -9.76 25.91
CA ARG A 127 6.90 -10.27 27.09
C ARG A 127 7.80 -11.30 27.76
N MET A 128 8.51 -10.91 28.82
CA MET A 128 9.18 -11.87 29.68
C MET A 128 8.10 -12.65 30.42
N PHE A 129 8.08 -13.96 30.23
CA PHE A 129 7.24 -14.85 31.01
C PHE A 129 7.59 -14.66 32.48
N VAL A 130 6.75 -13.95 33.24
CA VAL A 130 6.72 -14.15 34.68
C VAL A 130 5.99 -15.47 34.85
N SER A 131 6.75 -16.57 34.92
CA SER A 131 6.22 -17.83 35.42
C SER A 131 5.88 -17.62 36.89
N GLY A 132 4.64 -17.19 37.15
CA GLY A 132 4.07 -17.28 38.48
C GLY A 132 3.93 -18.76 38.81
N LEU A 133 4.93 -19.31 39.49
CA LEU A 133 4.77 -20.52 40.28
C LEU A 133 3.70 -20.18 41.34
N ARG A 134 2.51 -20.73 41.14
CA ARG A 134 1.57 -21.04 42.21
C ARG A 134 1.47 -22.55 42.31
#